data_AF-A0A5B0L3J9-F1
#
_entry.id   AF-A0A5B0L3J9-F1
#
_cell.length_a   1.000
_cell.length_b   1.000
_cell.length_c   1.000
_cell.angle_alpha   90.00
_cell.angle_beta   90.00
_cell.angle_gamma   90.00
#
_symmetry.space_group_name_H-M   'P 1'
#
loop_
_entity.id
_entity.type
_entity.pdbx_description
1 polymer ?
#
loop_
_entity_poly.entity_id
_entity_poly.type
_entity_poly.pdbx_seq_one_letter_code
_entity_poly.pdbx_strand_id
1 'polypeptide(L)'
;MELHPSVLAAALLIEAAAGYPDALYAQIRHPVVWIGALIAQLDRALNRERDSFAIRKAAGVLALLVLLLVVGGAASAVAGLCRHLPLGGLLEAALASTLLAQRSLHDHVAAVAAAFRDGGLEAAREAVSRIVGRNPASLDEHGVSRAAIESLSENFSDGVVAPAFWLLVGGLPGIALYKAINTADSMIGHRTPRHEAFGWAAARLDDLVNLPGSRLSALLIWAAARFTDGADAAESWRSVRRDAHRHRSPNAGWPEAAMAGALDLRLGGPRVYGEVRIEDAWMGPGRTAATAQDITRALHLYRRACIALVAGALLLALTL
;
A
#
# COMPACT_ATOMS: atom_id res chain seq x y z
N MET A 1 -16.79 14.44 14.34
CA MET A 1 -15.39 14.01 14.20
C MET A 1 -14.68 15.11 13.46
N GLU A 2 -13.71 15.76 14.10
CA GLU A 2 -12.92 16.83 13.47
C GLU A 2 -11.97 16.19 12.46
N LEU A 3 -11.86 16.78 11.27
CA LEU A 3 -10.91 16.34 10.25
C LEU A 3 -9.53 16.95 10.52
N HIS A 4 -8.47 16.29 10.05
CA HIS A 4 -7.08 16.71 10.25
C HIS A 4 -6.36 17.12 8.95
N PRO A 5 -6.91 18.03 8.12
CA PRO A 5 -6.38 18.30 6.78
C PRO A 5 -4.99 18.97 6.80
N SER A 6 -4.70 19.87 7.75
CA SER A 6 -3.40 20.52 7.86
C SER A 6 -2.28 19.56 8.27
N VAL A 7 -2.58 18.63 9.19
CA VAL A 7 -1.65 17.56 9.59
C VAL A 7 -1.40 16.61 8.43
N LEU A 8 -2.46 16.23 7.69
CA LEU A 8 -2.34 15.41 6.49
C LEU A 8 -1.44 16.06 5.44
N ALA A 9 -1.72 17.32 5.07
CA ALA A 9 -0.96 18.03 4.05
C ALA A 9 0.53 18.12 4.42
N ALA A 10 0.83 18.47 5.69
CA ALA A 10 2.19 18.51 6.19
C ALA A 10 2.85 17.12 6.17
N ALA A 11 2.16 16.06 6.61
CA ALA A 11 2.70 14.71 6.64
C ALA A 11 3.03 14.18 5.24
N LEU A 12 2.16 14.43 4.25
CA LEU A 12 2.40 14.06 2.85
C LEU A 12 3.61 14.81 2.28
N LEU A 13 3.75 16.10 2.57
CA LEU A 13 4.90 16.91 2.11
C LEU A 13 6.21 16.44 2.77
N ILE A 14 6.19 16.16 4.08
CA ILE A 14 7.35 15.66 4.82
C ILE A 14 7.79 14.31 4.25
N GLU A 15 6.87 13.35 4.07
CA GLU A 15 7.24 12.03 3.59
C GLU A 15 7.72 12.07 2.12
N ALA A 16 7.09 12.88 1.26
CA ALA A 16 7.55 13.06 -0.11
C ALA A 16 8.96 13.67 -0.20
N ALA A 17 9.30 14.62 0.70
CA ALA A 17 10.57 15.31 0.69
C ALA A 17 11.70 14.51 1.37
N ALA A 18 11.43 13.95 2.55
CA ALA A 18 12.45 13.35 3.41
C ALA A 18 12.43 11.82 3.41
N GLY A 19 11.28 11.19 3.16
CA GLY A 19 11.08 9.77 3.45
C GLY A 19 11.37 9.44 4.92
N TYR A 20 11.67 8.17 5.21
CA TYR A 20 12.14 7.76 6.52
C TYR A 20 13.69 7.69 6.54
N PRO A 21 14.39 8.46 7.38
CA PRO A 21 15.85 8.52 7.34
C PRO A 21 16.53 7.21 7.75
N ASP A 22 17.53 6.75 6.98
CA ASP A 22 18.32 5.54 7.28
C ASP A 22 19.00 5.61 8.65
N ALA A 23 19.48 6.79 9.05
CA ALA A 23 20.07 7.00 10.37
C ALA A 23 19.08 6.72 11.50
N LEU A 24 17.81 7.14 11.32
CA LEU A 24 16.75 6.88 12.29
C LEU A 24 16.37 5.39 12.28
N TYR A 25 16.33 4.77 11.10
CA TYR A 25 16.14 3.32 10.98
C TYR A 25 17.21 2.53 11.72
N ALA A 26 18.48 2.92 11.60
CA ALA A 26 19.59 2.24 12.28
C ALA A 26 19.50 2.37 13.81
N GLN A 27 19.02 3.50 14.32
CA GLN A 27 18.95 3.78 15.77
C GLN A 27 17.74 3.15 16.45
N ILE A 28 16.54 3.37 15.91
CA ILE A 28 15.29 3.00 16.59
C ILE A 28 14.42 2.03 15.79
N ARG A 29 14.76 1.76 14.52
CA ARG A 29 13.91 1.04 13.55
C ARG A 29 12.62 1.78 13.22
N HIS A 30 12.01 1.38 12.11
CA HIS A 30 10.75 1.95 11.64
C HIS A 30 9.56 1.55 12.55
N PRO A 31 8.56 2.42 12.80
CA PRO A 31 7.39 2.07 13.62
C PRO A 31 6.66 0.81 13.16
N VAL A 32 6.58 0.58 11.84
CA VAL A 32 6.02 -0.65 11.25
C VAL A 32 6.77 -1.91 11.71
N VAL A 33 8.09 -1.83 11.96
CA VAL A 33 8.88 -2.96 12.49
C VAL A 33 8.46 -3.28 13.93
N TRP A 34 8.14 -2.26 14.75
CA TRP A 34 7.65 -2.48 16.12
C TRP A 34 6.27 -3.14 16.12
N ILE A 35 5.37 -2.66 15.24
CA ILE A 35 4.05 -3.26 15.01
C ILE A 35 4.21 -4.74 14.58
N GLY A 36 5.10 -5.00 13.63
CA GLY A 36 5.40 -6.35 13.15
C GLY A 36 5.98 -7.26 14.23
N ALA A 37 6.86 -6.74 15.10
CA ALA A 37 7.39 -7.49 16.23
C ALA A 37 6.29 -7.91 17.21
N LEU A 38 5.33 -7.03 17.51
CA LEU A 38 4.16 -7.36 18.33
C LEU A 38 3.27 -8.40 17.67
N ILE A 39 2.97 -8.26 16.37
CA ILE A 39 2.20 -9.26 15.61
C ILE A 39 2.89 -10.63 15.67
N ALA A 40 4.21 -10.68 15.43
CA ALA A 40 4.97 -11.92 15.47
C ALA A 40 4.98 -12.55 16.87
N GLN A 41 5.04 -11.75 17.93
CA GLN A 41 4.93 -12.23 19.30
C GLN A 41 3.53 -12.81 19.58
N LEU A 42 2.48 -12.13 19.15
CA LEU A 42 1.09 -12.59 19.31
C LEU A 42 0.83 -13.87 18.52
N ASP A 43 1.30 -13.98 17.27
CA ASP A 43 1.22 -15.21 16.46
C ASP A 43 1.92 -16.37 17.18
N ARG A 44 3.16 -16.18 17.65
CA ARG A 44 3.88 -17.24 18.38
C ARG A 44 3.20 -17.66 19.69
N ALA A 45 2.63 -16.71 20.42
CA ALA A 45 2.05 -16.97 21.74
C ALA A 45 0.65 -17.60 21.64
N LEU A 46 -0.15 -17.18 20.66
CA LEU A 46 -1.59 -17.47 20.58
C LEU A 46 -1.97 -18.43 19.45
N ASN A 47 -1.20 -18.51 18.35
CA ASN A 47 -1.49 -19.40 17.22
C ASN A 47 -0.78 -20.75 17.38
N ARG A 48 -1.39 -21.66 18.16
CA ARG A 48 -0.85 -23.00 18.40
C ARG A 48 -1.41 -23.99 17.38
N GLU A 49 -0.53 -24.70 16.68
CA GLU A 49 -0.94 -25.62 15.59
C GLU A 49 -1.77 -26.81 16.06
N ARG A 50 -1.64 -27.19 17.35
CA ARG A 50 -2.46 -28.24 17.97
C ARG A 50 -3.91 -27.84 18.25
N ASP A 51 -4.20 -26.54 18.26
CA ASP A 51 -5.52 -26.03 18.62
C ASP A 51 -6.47 -26.13 17.41
N SER A 52 -7.77 -26.32 17.69
CA SER A 52 -8.78 -26.40 16.64
C SER A 52 -8.89 -25.10 15.85
N PHE A 53 -9.44 -25.18 14.63
CA PHE A 53 -9.68 -24.01 13.78
C PHE A 53 -10.45 -22.90 14.51
N ALA A 54 -11.50 -23.26 15.27
CA ALA A 54 -12.30 -22.29 16.01
C ALA A 54 -11.51 -21.57 17.11
N ILE A 55 -10.65 -22.30 17.84
CA ILE A 55 -9.79 -21.71 18.89
C ILE A 55 -8.77 -20.77 18.24
N ARG A 56 -8.09 -21.21 17.17
CA ARG A 56 -7.12 -20.37 16.45
C ARG A 56 -7.77 -19.11 15.87
N LYS A 57 -9.00 -19.22 15.35
CA LYS A 57 -9.76 -18.06 14.87
C LYS A 57 -10.09 -17.07 15.99
N ALA A 58 -10.57 -17.55 17.14
CA ALA A 58 -10.86 -16.69 18.30
C ALA A 58 -9.57 -16.05 18.86
N ALA A 59 -8.47 -16.80 18.91
CA ALA A 59 -7.16 -16.31 19.31
C ALA A 59 -6.63 -15.22 18.35
N GLY A 60 -6.90 -15.36 17.04
CA GLY A 60 -6.60 -14.36 16.03
C GLY A 60 -7.37 -13.05 16.20
N VAL A 61 -8.67 -13.15 16.52
CA VAL A 61 -9.49 -11.97 16.89
C VAL A 61 -8.92 -11.29 18.13
N LEU A 62 -8.59 -12.05 19.17
CA LEU A 62 -7.99 -11.50 20.39
C LEU A 62 -6.64 -10.83 20.11
N ALA A 63 -5.78 -11.45 19.31
CA ALA A 63 -4.49 -10.90 18.91
C ALA A 63 -4.66 -9.55 18.19
N LEU A 64 -5.61 -9.47 17.24
CA LEU A 64 -5.93 -8.23 16.54
C LEU A 64 -6.45 -7.15 17.50
N LEU A 65 -7.35 -7.49 18.43
CA LEU A 65 -7.86 -6.53 19.42
C LEU A 65 -6.73 -5.99 20.32
N VAL A 66 -5.83 -6.87 20.79
CA VAL A 66 -4.66 -6.46 21.59
C VAL A 66 -3.75 -5.54 20.79
N LEU A 67 -3.46 -5.89 19.53
CA LEU A 67 -2.66 -5.07 18.62
C LEU A 67 -3.26 -3.66 18.48
N LEU A 68 -4.55 -3.57 18.15
CA LEU A 68 -5.24 -2.29 17.95
C LEU A 68 -5.31 -1.47 19.24
N LEU A 69 -5.52 -2.11 20.39
CA LEU A 69 -5.52 -1.42 21.68
C LEU A 69 -4.14 -0.83 22.00
N VAL A 70 -3.07 -1.60 21.81
CA VAL A 70 -1.70 -1.15 22.08
C VAL A 70 -1.29 -0.04 21.13
N VAL A 71 -1.47 -0.22 19.81
CA VAL A 71 -1.07 0.77 18.80
C VAL A 71 -1.94 2.02 18.90
N GLY A 72 -3.27 1.86 18.98
CA GLY A 72 -4.20 2.98 19.09
C GLY A 72 -4.04 3.76 20.39
N GLY A 73 -3.81 3.07 21.52
CA GLY A 73 -3.54 3.68 22.81
C GLY A 73 -2.24 4.49 22.80
N ALA A 74 -1.16 3.92 22.27
CA ALA A 74 0.12 4.61 22.13
C ALA A 74 0.01 5.84 21.22
N ALA A 75 -0.59 5.68 20.03
CA ALA A 75 -0.78 6.78 19.08
C ALA A 75 -1.68 7.90 19.66
N SER A 76 -2.72 7.54 20.40
CA SER A 76 -3.61 8.51 21.07
C SER A 76 -2.90 9.27 22.20
N ALA A 77 -2.06 8.58 22.98
CA ALA A 77 -1.24 9.22 23.99
C ALA A 77 -0.25 10.22 23.37
N VAL A 78 0.43 9.82 22.29
CA VAL A 78 1.35 10.69 21.54
C VAL A 78 0.63 11.89 20.94
N ALA A 79 -0.52 11.68 20.29
CA ALA A 79 -1.33 12.78 19.77
C ALA A 79 -1.84 13.72 20.87
N GLY A 80 -2.17 13.18 22.05
CA GLY A 80 -2.48 13.96 23.25
C GLY A 80 -1.32 14.84 23.70
N LEU A 81 -0.10 14.29 23.74
CA LEU A 81 1.11 15.03 24.08
C LEU A 81 1.44 16.12 23.05
N CYS A 82 1.33 15.82 21.76
CA CYS A 82 1.55 16.80 20.69
C CYS A 82 0.68 18.05 20.89
N ARG A 83 -0.60 17.90 21.27
CA ARG A 83 -1.51 19.02 21.50
C ARG A 83 -1.06 20.02 22.58
N HIS A 84 -0.18 19.61 23.50
CA HIS A 84 0.34 20.46 24.55
C HIS A 84 1.68 21.14 24.20
N LEU A 85 2.27 20.80 23.06
CA LEU A 85 3.56 21.33 22.63
C LEU A 85 3.38 22.50 21.66
N PRO A 86 4.25 23.53 21.71
CA PRO A 86 4.40 24.48 20.62
C PRO A 86 4.73 23.73 19.33
N LEU A 87 4.04 24.06 18.22
CA LEU A 87 4.15 23.34 16.95
C LEU A 87 3.72 21.85 17.01
N GLY A 88 2.88 21.49 17.99
CA GLY A 88 2.35 20.16 18.18
C GLY A 88 1.81 19.48 16.92
N GLY A 89 1.06 20.23 16.10
CA GLY A 89 0.53 19.70 14.83
C GLY A 89 1.61 19.35 13.79
N LEU A 90 2.74 20.08 13.77
CA LEU A 90 3.87 19.76 12.89
C LEU A 90 4.60 18.51 13.39
N LEU A 91 4.78 18.37 14.71
CA LEU A 91 5.34 17.15 15.30
C LEU A 91 4.44 15.94 15.03
N GLU A 92 3.12 16.09 15.19
CA GLU A 92 2.15 15.05 14.84
C GLU A 92 2.25 14.68 13.36
N ALA A 93 2.35 15.67 12.46
CA ALA A 93 2.53 15.44 11.03
C ALA A 93 3.84 14.72 10.72
N ALA A 94 4.95 15.09 11.37
CA ALA A 94 6.24 14.43 11.20
C ALA A 94 6.18 12.97 11.67
N LEU A 95 5.52 12.67 12.78
CA LEU A 95 5.32 11.30 13.26
C LEU A 95 4.39 10.51 12.33
N ALA A 96 3.27 11.10 11.89
CA ALA A 96 2.34 10.49 10.95
C ALA A 96 2.99 10.21 9.59
N SER A 97 3.92 11.07 9.14
CA SER A 97 4.67 10.91 7.89
C SER A 97 5.44 9.59 7.84
N THR A 98 5.87 9.07 8.99
CA THR A 98 6.56 7.77 9.08
C THR A 98 5.66 6.57 8.76
N LEU A 99 4.34 6.76 8.65
CA LEU A 99 3.39 5.70 8.33
C LEU A 99 2.89 5.78 6.88
N LEU A 100 3.37 6.76 6.11
CA LEU A 100 3.17 6.93 4.68
C LEU A 100 4.40 6.40 3.91
N ALA A 101 4.23 6.04 2.64
CA ALA A 101 5.28 5.42 1.83
C ALA A 101 5.40 6.00 0.40
N GLN A 102 5.10 7.29 0.17
CA GLN A 102 5.15 7.86 -1.18
C GLN A 102 6.54 7.80 -1.80
N ARG A 103 7.57 8.21 -1.04
CA ARG A 103 8.94 8.28 -1.54
C ARG A 103 9.55 6.88 -1.63
N SER A 104 9.41 6.08 -0.58
CA SER A 104 9.98 4.73 -0.57
C SER A 104 9.39 3.84 -1.66
N LEU A 105 8.08 3.91 -1.92
CA LEU A 105 7.44 3.19 -3.02
C LEU A 105 7.98 3.63 -4.37
N HIS A 106 8.13 4.94 -4.58
CA HIS A 106 8.73 5.49 -5.79
C HIS A 106 10.14 4.93 -6.01
N ASP A 107 10.99 5.01 -4.99
CA ASP A 107 12.41 4.65 -5.07
C ASP A 107 12.59 3.16 -5.39
N HIS A 108 11.82 2.28 -4.75
CA HIS A 108 11.91 0.84 -5.01
C HIS A 108 11.46 0.47 -6.42
N VAL A 109 10.38 1.07 -6.94
CA VAL A 109 9.89 0.79 -8.30
C VAL A 109 10.81 1.43 -9.35
N ALA A 110 11.33 2.63 -9.09
CA ALA A 110 12.32 3.28 -9.95
C ALA A 110 13.62 2.48 -10.05
N ALA A 111 14.04 1.81 -8.96
CA ALA A 111 15.19 0.92 -8.96
C ALA A 111 15.02 -0.28 -9.92
N VAL A 112 13.80 -0.78 -10.15
CA VAL A 112 13.54 -1.84 -11.14
C VAL A 112 13.80 -1.33 -12.56
N ALA A 113 13.29 -0.14 -12.89
CA ALA A 113 13.52 0.47 -14.20
C ALA A 113 15.00 0.82 -14.43
N ALA A 114 15.73 1.22 -13.38
CA ALA A 114 17.17 1.44 -13.44
C ALA A 114 17.94 0.12 -13.64
N ALA A 115 17.61 -0.92 -12.89
CA ALA A 115 18.25 -2.22 -12.98
C ALA A 115 18.13 -2.85 -14.38
N PHE A 116 16.98 -2.66 -15.07
CA PHE A 116 16.85 -3.05 -16.48
C PHE A 116 17.88 -2.38 -17.39
N ARG A 117 18.13 -1.07 -17.20
CA ARG A 117 19.08 -0.32 -18.03
C ARG A 117 20.53 -0.69 -17.73
N ASP A 118 20.85 -0.87 -16.46
CA ASP A 118 22.24 -0.95 -16.00
C ASP A 118 22.75 -2.40 -15.92
N GLY A 119 21.86 -3.37 -15.69
CA GLY A 119 22.22 -4.78 -15.45
C GLY A 119 21.31 -5.81 -16.12
N GLY A 120 20.36 -5.39 -16.96
CA GLY A 120 19.44 -6.27 -17.68
C GLY A 120 18.43 -7.01 -16.80
N LEU A 121 17.90 -8.13 -17.31
CA LEU A 121 16.79 -8.85 -16.69
C LEU A 121 17.11 -9.40 -15.29
N GLU A 122 18.31 -9.96 -15.07
CA GLU A 122 18.63 -10.55 -13.76
C GLU A 122 18.74 -9.50 -12.66
N ALA A 123 19.35 -8.36 -12.95
CA ALA A 123 19.37 -7.23 -12.01
C ALA A 123 17.95 -6.71 -11.76
N ALA A 124 17.08 -6.67 -12.78
CA ALA A 124 15.69 -6.26 -12.62
C ALA A 124 14.87 -7.26 -11.78
N ARG A 125 15.15 -8.57 -11.90
CA ARG A 125 14.54 -9.61 -11.06
C ARG A 125 14.95 -9.49 -9.60
N GLU A 126 16.22 -9.19 -9.33
CA GLU A 126 16.68 -8.90 -7.97
C GLU A 126 16.03 -7.63 -7.42
N ALA A 127 15.95 -6.57 -8.23
CA ALA A 127 15.32 -5.33 -7.80
C ALA A 127 13.83 -5.50 -7.49
N VAL A 128 13.09 -6.21 -8.35
CA VAL A 128 11.65 -6.42 -8.20
C VAL A 128 11.34 -7.37 -7.03
N SER A 129 12.25 -8.29 -6.67
CA SER A 129 12.08 -9.22 -5.54
C SER A 129 11.82 -8.51 -4.21
N ARG A 130 12.24 -7.25 -4.10
CA ARG A 130 12.07 -6.43 -2.90
C ARG A 130 10.65 -5.86 -2.75
N ILE A 131 9.85 -5.90 -3.82
CA ILE A 131 8.49 -5.30 -3.86
C ILE A 131 7.40 -6.28 -4.29
N VAL A 132 7.74 -7.54 -4.55
CA VAL A 132 6.77 -8.58 -4.91
C VAL A 132 6.85 -9.75 -3.93
N GLY A 133 5.69 -10.30 -3.57
CA GLY A 133 5.61 -11.52 -2.74
C GLY A 133 5.79 -12.83 -3.50
N ARG A 134 6.16 -12.78 -4.80
CA ARG A 134 6.31 -13.96 -5.69
C ARG A 134 7.75 -14.18 -6.09
N ASN A 135 8.11 -15.43 -6.43
CA ASN A 135 9.44 -15.74 -6.96
C ASN A 135 9.69 -15.02 -8.30
N PRO A 136 10.62 -14.06 -8.38
CA PRO A 136 10.89 -13.32 -9.61
C PRO A 136 11.70 -14.10 -10.64
N ALA A 137 12.36 -15.20 -10.25
CA ALA A 137 13.25 -15.96 -11.12
C ALA A 137 12.52 -16.55 -12.34
N SER A 138 11.20 -16.77 -12.25
CA SER A 138 10.37 -17.27 -13.36
C SER A 138 9.84 -16.16 -14.29
N LEU A 139 10.08 -14.89 -13.98
CA LEU A 139 9.52 -13.75 -14.74
C LEU A 139 10.43 -13.38 -15.92
N ASP A 140 9.86 -13.27 -17.11
CA ASP A 140 10.50 -12.61 -18.24
C ASP A 140 10.49 -11.07 -18.05
N GLU A 141 11.07 -10.33 -19.00
CA GLU A 141 11.09 -8.86 -18.96
C GLU A 141 9.68 -8.28 -18.77
N HIS A 142 8.71 -8.77 -19.55
CA HIS A 142 7.32 -8.33 -19.45
C HIS A 142 6.70 -8.64 -18.09
N GLY A 143 6.97 -9.82 -17.54
CA GLY A 143 6.53 -10.24 -16.22
C GLY A 143 7.11 -9.37 -15.11
N VAL A 144 8.41 -9.05 -15.16
CA VAL A 144 9.05 -8.14 -14.20
C VAL A 144 8.47 -6.73 -14.30
N SER A 145 8.30 -6.19 -15.51
CA SER A 145 7.69 -4.88 -15.73
C SER A 145 6.25 -4.81 -15.23
N ARG A 146 5.42 -5.82 -15.56
CA ARG A 146 4.05 -5.89 -15.01
C ARG A 146 4.06 -5.99 -13.50
N ALA A 147 4.92 -6.83 -12.92
CA ALA A 147 5.01 -6.99 -11.46
C ALA A 147 5.35 -5.68 -10.75
N ALA A 148 6.28 -4.90 -11.30
CA ALA A 148 6.63 -3.59 -10.74
C ALA A 148 5.48 -2.59 -10.81
N ILE A 149 4.71 -2.59 -11.92
CA ILE A 149 3.56 -1.69 -12.11
C ILE A 149 2.37 -2.12 -11.24
N GLU A 150 2.10 -3.43 -11.14
CA GLU A 150 1.13 -4.04 -10.22
C GLU A 150 1.42 -3.60 -8.79
N SER A 151 2.66 -3.86 -8.31
CA SER A 151 3.11 -3.44 -6.99
C SER A 151 2.99 -1.93 -6.78
N LEU A 152 3.31 -1.11 -7.78
CA LEU A 152 3.16 0.35 -7.70
C LEU A 152 1.70 0.76 -7.50
N SER A 153 0.78 0.19 -8.29
CA SER A 153 -0.64 0.54 -8.20
C SER A 153 -1.29 0.04 -6.91
N GLU A 154 -1.02 -1.20 -6.49
CA GLU A 154 -1.55 -1.78 -5.25
C GLU A 154 -1.02 -1.00 -4.03
N ASN A 155 0.29 -0.78 -3.95
CA ASN A 155 0.88 -0.07 -2.81
C ASN A 155 0.61 1.44 -2.84
N PHE A 156 0.20 2.03 -3.97
CA PHE A 156 -0.32 3.39 -3.95
C PHE A 156 -1.63 3.47 -3.16
N SER A 157 -2.49 2.44 -3.24
CA SER A 157 -3.64 2.32 -2.34
C SER A 157 -3.18 2.13 -0.90
N ASP A 158 -2.41 1.08 -0.64
CA ASP A 158 -2.26 0.56 0.72
C ASP A 158 -1.15 1.28 1.52
N GLY A 159 -0.15 1.80 0.82
CA GLY A 159 0.99 2.51 1.39
C GLY A 159 0.85 4.02 1.42
N VAL A 160 -0.07 4.60 0.64
CA VAL A 160 -0.19 6.05 0.47
C VAL A 160 -1.61 6.54 0.71
N VAL A 161 -2.57 6.17 -0.14
CA VAL A 161 -3.90 6.80 -0.17
C VAL A 161 -4.77 6.37 1.01
N ALA A 162 -4.82 5.08 1.33
CA ALA A 162 -5.56 4.58 2.48
C ALA A 162 -5.01 5.11 3.82
N PRO A 163 -3.70 5.07 4.12
CA PRO A 163 -3.18 5.70 5.33
C PRO A 163 -3.41 7.22 5.37
N ALA A 164 -3.30 7.93 4.23
CA ALA A 164 -3.64 9.35 4.13
C ALA A 164 -5.13 9.63 4.45
N PHE A 165 -6.04 8.78 3.97
CA PHE A 165 -7.46 8.87 4.28
C PHE A 165 -7.70 8.70 5.79
N TRP A 166 -7.10 7.69 6.41
CA TRP A 166 -7.28 7.46 7.85
C TRP A 166 -6.57 8.50 8.73
N LEU A 167 -5.50 9.14 8.24
CA LEU A 167 -4.92 10.34 8.86
C LEU A 167 -5.90 11.52 8.83
N LEU A 168 -6.55 11.78 7.69
CA LEU A 168 -7.55 12.84 7.57
C LEU A 168 -8.70 12.65 8.56
N VAL A 169 -9.17 11.41 8.69
CA VAL A 169 -10.37 11.04 9.44
C VAL A 169 -10.10 10.95 10.95
N GLY A 170 -8.95 10.40 11.35
CA GLY A 170 -8.67 10.05 12.74
C GLY A 170 -7.34 10.56 13.30
N GLY A 171 -6.65 11.45 12.60
CA GLY A 171 -5.35 11.97 13.02
C GLY A 171 -4.28 10.89 13.11
N LEU A 172 -3.25 11.12 13.94
CA LEU A 172 -2.19 10.13 14.20
C LEU A 172 -2.74 8.75 14.66
N PRO A 173 -3.76 8.66 15.54
CA PRO A 173 -4.39 7.38 15.88
C PRO A 173 -4.99 6.65 14.67
N GLY A 174 -5.67 7.38 13.77
CA GLY A 174 -6.32 6.81 12.60
C GLY A 174 -5.33 6.13 11.65
N ILE A 175 -4.27 6.84 11.26
CA ILE A 175 -3.20 6.28 10.40
C ILE A 175 -2.45 5.13 11.09
N ALA A 176 -2.20 5.21 12.40
CA ALA A 176 -1.51 4.15 13.14
C ALA A 176 -2.34 2.86 13.23
N LEU A 177 -3.64 2.98 13.51
CA LEU A 177 -4.57 1.84 13.51
C LEU A 177 -4.67 1.22 12.12
N TYR A 178 -4.85 2.02 11.08
CA TYR A 178 -4.84 1.53 9.70
C TYR A 178 -3.54 0.77 9.40
N LYS A 179 -2.38 1.34 9.74
CA LYS A 179 -1.10 0.69 9.43
C LYS A 179 -0.91 -0.59 10.22
N ALA A 180 -1.42 -0.68 11.45
CA ALA A 180 -1.42 -1.92 12.22
C ALA A 180 -2.28 -3.01 11.58
N ILE A 181 -3.47 -2.68 11.09
CA ILE A 181 -4.36 -3.60 10.38
C ILE A 181 -3.67 -4.12 9.11
N ASN A 182 -3.13 -3.21 8.29
CA ASN A 182 -2.45 -3.53 7.03
C ASN A 182 -1.19 -4.38 7.23
N THR A 183 -0.42 -4.08 8.29
CA THR A 183 0.75 -4.88 8.66
C THR A 183 0.35 -6.27 9.16
N ALA A 184 -0.76 -6.37 9.91
CA ALA A 184 -1.29 -7.66 10.35
C ALA A 184 -1.74 -8.53 9.16
N ASP A 185 -2.45 -7.97 8.19
CA ASP A 185 -2.83 -8.72 6.99
C ASP A 185 -1.59 -9.19 6.19
N SER A 186 -0.61 -8.32 5.99
CA SER A 186 0.63 -8.68 5.29
C SER A 186 1.46 -9.76 5.98
N MET A 187 1.36 -9.91 7.31
CA MET A 187 2.15 -10.87 8.07
C MET A 187 1.41 -12.18 8.37
N ILE A 188 0.11 -12.10 8.65
CA ILE A 188 -0.69 -13.23 9.11
C ILE A 188 -2.00 -13.40 8.34
N GLY A 189 -2.34 -12.55 7.37
CA GLY A 189 -3.59 -12.64 6.61
C GLY A 189 -3.58 -13.64 5.44
N HIS A 190 -2.40 -14.13 5.05
CA HIS A 190 -2.27 -15.10 3.97
C HIS A 190 -2.95 -16.44 4.29
N ARG A 191 -3.55 -17.07 3.26
CA ARG A 191 -4.19 -18.39 3.37
C ARG A 191 -3.16 -19.53 3.37
N THR A 192 -2.34 -19.59 4.41
CA THR A 192 -1.46 -20.72 4.69
C THR A 192 -2.12 -21.65 5.71
N PRO A 193 -1.74 -22.95 5.78
CA PRO A 193 -2.25 -23.85 6.83
C PRO A 193 -2.06 -23.28 8.25
N ARG A 194 -0.99 -22.51 8.47
CA ARG A 194 -0.66 -21.85 9.74
C ARG A 194 -1.53 -20.62 10.03
N HIS A 195 -1.98 -19.89 9.01
CA HIS A 195 -2.62 -18.59 9.22
C HIS A 195 -4.07 -18.51 8.76
N GLU A 196 -4.60 -19.48 8.02
CA GLU A 196 -5.96 -19.46 7.50
C GLU A 196 -7.03 -19.18 8.58
N ALA A 197 -6.89 -19.79 9.76
CA ALA A 197 -7.79 -19.55 10.88
C ALA A 197 -7.45 -18.26 11.66
N PHE A 198 -6.18 -18.12 12.07
CA PHE A 198 -5.71 -17.07 12.97
C PHE A 198 -5.70 -15.68 12.31
N GLY A 199 -5.32 -15.63 11.04
CA GLY A 199 -5.26 -14.43 10.21
C GLY A 199 -6.60 -13.88 9.76
N TRP A 200 -7.67 -14.67 9.87
CA TRP A 200 -8.95 -14.37 9.24
C TRP A 200 -9.49 -12.99 9.59
N ALA A 201 -9.38 -12.58 10.86
CA ALA A 201 -9.87 -11.29 11.31
C ALA A 201 -9.05 -10.12 10.76
N ALA A 202 -7.72 -10.27 10.67
CA ALA A 202 -6.82 -9.26 10.11
C ALA A 202 -7.14 -9.04 8.63
N ALA A 203 -7.23 -10.12 7.84
CA ALA A 203 -7.54 -10.04 6.42
C ALA A 203 -8.90 -9.41 6.13
N ARG A 204 -9.95 -9.78 6.90
CA ARG A 204 -11.29 -9.22 6.71
C ARG A 204 -11.39 -7.76 7.11
N LEU A 205 -10.69 -7.36 8.18
CA LEU A 205 -10.69 -5.97 8.60
C LEU A 205 -9.88 -5.11 7.63
N ASP A 206 -8.73 -5.60 7.14
CA ASP A 206 -7.93 -4.93 6.12
C ASP A 206 -8.76 -4.68 4.85
N ASP A 207 -9.43 -5.73 4.33
CA ASP A 207 -10.31 -5.63 3.18
C ASP A 207 -11.34 -4.50 3.34
N LEU A 208 -11.90 -4.34 4.55
CA LEU A 208 -12.91 -3.32 4.85
C LEU A 208 -12.33 -1.91 4.93
N VAL A 209 -11.22 -1.72 5.65
CA VAL A 209 -10.63 -0.38 5.86
C VAL A 209 -9.91 0.15 4.62
N ASN A 210 -9.54 -0.72 3.68
CA ASN A 210 -8.99 -0.34 2.37
C ASN A 210 -10.04 0.00 1.31
N LEU A 211 -11.34 -0.20 1.58
CA LEU A 211 -12.39 0.17 0.63
C LEU A 211 -12.33 1.64 0.17
N PRO A 212 -12.29 2.66 1.06
CA PRO A 212 -12.21 4.05 0.63
C PRO A 212 -10.89 4.36 -0.09
N GLY A 213 -9.76 3.84 0.44
CA GLY A 213 -8.43 4.10 -0.09
C GLY A 213 -8.23 3.59 -1.51
N SER A 214 -8.65 2.35 -1.80
CA SER A 214 -8.55 1.75 -3.14
C SER A 214 -9.37 2.49 -4.20
N ARG A 215 -10.59 2.93 -3.86
CA ARG A 215 -11.46 3.70 -4.76
C ARG A 215 -10.93 5.11 -5.00
N LEU A 216 -10.46 5.76 -3.93
CA LEU A 216 -9.80 7.06 -4.05
C LEU A 216 -8.51 6.97 -4.88
N SER A 217 -7.75 5.88 -4.76
CA SER A 217 -6.55 5.65 -5.56
C SER A 217 -6.86 5.55 -7.04
N ALA A 218 -7.88 4.78 -7.41
CA ALA A 218 -8.34 4.70 -8.80
C ALA A 218 -8.77 6.07 -9.34
N LEU A 219 -9.49 6.86 -8.53
CA LEU A 219 -9.89 8.22 -8.89
C LEU A 219 -8.68 9.15 -9.09
N LEU A 220 -7.68 9.07 -8.21
CA LEU A 220 -6.46 9.88 -8.29
C LEU A 220 -5.62 9.51 -9.52
N ILE A 221 -5.49 8.22 -9.84
CA ILE A 221 -4.81 7.74 -11.07
C ILE A 221 -5.56 8.24 -12.31
N TRP A 222 -6.88 8.12 -12.33
CA TRP A 222 -7.71 8.64 -13.41
C TRP A 222 -7.54 10.15 -13.60
N ALA A 223 -7.57 10.92 -12.51
CA ALA A 223 -7.39 12.36 -12.55
C ALA A 223 -5.97 12.72 -13.04
N ALA A 224 -4.94 12.01 -12.57
CA ALA A 224 -3.57 12.17 -13.00
C ALA A 224 -3.39 11.87 -14.50
N ALA A 225 -4.11 10.88 -15.04
CA ALA A 225 -4.05 10.52 -16.44
C ALA A 225 -4.53 11.64 -17.37
N ARG A 226 -5.42 12.53 -16.89
CA ARG A 226 -5.89 13.69 -17.68
C ARG A 226 -4.79 14.74 -17.93
N PHE A 227 -3.74 14.72 -17.13
CA PHE A 227 -2.64 15.70 -17.17
C PHE A 227 -1.29 15.03 -17.47
N THR A 228 -1.31 13.81 -18.00
CA THR A 228 -0.12 13.03 -18.33
C THR A 228 -0.12 12.69 -19.81
N ASP A 229 0.85 13.20 -20.55
CA ASP A 229 0.97 12.94 -21.99
C ASP A 229 1.17 11.44 -22.26
N GLY A 230 0.43 10.92 -23.24
CA GLY A 230 0.45 9.50 -23.59
C GLY A 230 -0.26 8.57 -22.59
N ALA A 231 -1.06 9.11 -21.66
CA ALA A 231 -1.99 8.34 -20.84
C ALA A 231 -3.43 8.46 -21.36
N ASP A 232 -4.22 7.38 -21.28
CA ASP A 232 -5.65 7.40 -21.64
C ASP A 232 -6.53 7.44 -20.38
N ALA A 233 -6.92 8.64 -19.97
CA ALA A 233 -7.83 8.81 -18.84
C ALA A 233 -9.22 8.19 -19.07
N ALA A 234 -9.70 8.16 -20.31
CA ALA A 234 -11.00 7.59 -20.61
C ALA A 234 -10.97 6.05 -20.51
N GLU A 235 -9.90 5.40 -20.99
CA GLU A 235 -9.74 3.94 -20.83
C GLU A 235 -9.35 3.56 -19.39
N SER A 236 -8.63 4.41 -18.66
CA SER A 236 -8.41 4.25 -17.21
C SER A 236 -9.73 4.05 -16.47
N TRP A 237 -10.71 4.94 -16.67
CA TRP A 237 -12.02 4.82 -16.00
C TRP A 237 -12.88 3.67 -16.55
N ARG A 238 -12.84 3.43 -17.87
CA ARG A 238 -13.53 2.26 -18.48
C ARG A 238 -13.00 0.95 -17.89
N SER A 239 -11.70 0.82 -17.71
CA SER A 239 -11.04 -0.33 -17.10
C SER A 239 -11.45 -0.53 -15.65
N VAL A 240 -11.49 0.54 -14.83
CA VAL A 240 -11.98 0.45 -13.44
C VAL A 240 -13.40 -0.13 -13.39
N ARG A 241 -14.32 0.41 -14.20
CA ARG A 241 -15.71 -0.06 -14.20
C ARG A 241 -15.86 -1.50 -14.70
N ARG A 242 -15.07 -1.87 -15.72
CA ARG A 242 -15.15 -3.18 -16.37
C ARG A 242 -14.45 -4.29 -15.58
N ASP A 243 -13.28 -4.00 -15.01
CA ASP A 243 -12.34 -5.04 -14.58
C ASP A 243 -12.08 -5.08 -13.07
N ALA A 244 -12.17 -3.96 -12.34
CA ALA A 244 -11.72 -3.89 -10.93
C ALA A 244 -12.36 -4.94 -10.00
N HIS A 245 -13.66 -5.22 -10.18
CA HIS A 245 -14.41 -6.17 -9.38
C HIS A 245 -14.09 -7.65 -9.69
N ARG A 246 -13.33 -7.92 -10.74
CA ARG A 246 -12.90 -9.27 -11.15
C ARG A 246 -11.64 -9.70 -10.40
N HIS A 247 -10.96 -8.79 -9.72
CA HIS A 247 -9.80 -9.08 -8.91
C HIS A 247 -10.20 -9.89 -7.67
N ARG A 248 -9.31 -10.75 -7.16
CA ARG A 248 -9.60 -11.57 -5.97
C ARG A 248 -9.71 -10.75 -4.69
N SER A 249 -8.84 -9.76 -4.55
CA SER A 249 -8.96 -8.73 -3.52
C SER A 249 -10.03 -7.71 -3.94
N PRO A 250 -10.95 -7.32 -3.03
CA PRO A 250 -11.97 -6.31 -3.27
C PRO A 250 -11.38 -4.90 -3.47
N ASN A 251 -10.08 -4.72 -3.21
CA ASN A 251 -9.37 -3.45 -3.20
C ASN A 251 -8.35 -3.33 -4.33
N ALA A 252 -7.42 -4.28 -4.47
CA ALA A 252 -6.28 -4.15 -5.37
C ALA A 252 -6.66 -3.95 -6.86
N GLY A 253 -7.78 -4.54 -7.30
CA GLY A 253 -8.27 -4.37 -8.67
C GLY A 253 -8.62 -2.94 -9.06
N TRP A 254 -8.95 -2.06 -8.10
CA TRP A 254 -9.31 -0.67 -8.38
C TRP A 254 -8.12 0.16 -8.90
N PRO A 255 -7.02 0.33 -8.15
CA PRO A 255 -5.86 1.07 -8.66
C PRO A 255 -5.17 0.33 -9.81
N GLU A 256 -5.12 -1.01 -9.82
CA GLU A 256 -4.53 -1.76 -10.93
C GLU A 256 -5.27 -1.54 -12.25
N ALA A 257 -6.61 -1.61 -12.26
CA ALA A 257 -7.39 -1.35 -13.47
C ALA A 257 -7.27 0.10 -13.94
N ALA A 258 -7.20 1.06 -13.01
CA ALA A 258 -6.96 2.46 -13.36
C ALA A 258 -5.59 2.64 -14.02
N MET A 259 -4.53 2.03 -13.48
CA MET A 259 -3.16 2.09 -14.01
C MET A 259 -3.06 1.38 -15.36
N ALA A 260 -3.63 0.17 -15.47
CA ALA A 260 -3.63 -0.61 -16.69
C ALA A 260 -4.31 0.11 -17.85
N GLY A 261 -5.52 0.65 -17.62
CA GLY A 261 -6.24 1.41 -18.65
C GLY A 261 -5.55 2.72 -19.03
N ALA A 262 -4.90 3.40 -18.08
CA ALA A 262 -4.16 4.63 -18.37
C ALA A 262 -2.92 4.39 -19.24
N LEU A 263 -2.26 3.24 -19.09
CA LEU A 263 -0.99 2.94 -19.76
C LEU A 263 -1.12 2.09 -21.03
N ASP A 264 -2.34 1.70 -21.40
CA ASP A 264 -2.65 0.70 -22.43
C ASP A 264 -1.99 -0.66 -22.14
N LEU A 265 -2.16 -1.15 -20.92
CA LEU A 265 -1.59 -2.42 -20.46
C LEU A 265 -2.67 -3.41 -20.00
N ARG A 266 -2.25 -4.67 -19.89
CA ARG A 266 -2.94 -5.73 -19.16
C ARG A 266 -2.12 -6.13 -17.95
N LEU A 267 -2.64 -5.82 -16.76
CA LEU A 267 -2.03 -6.16 -15.46
C LEU A 267 -2.79 -7.32 -14.79
N GLY A 268 -2.17 -7.98 -13.83
CA GLY A 268 -2.70 -9.17 -13.20
C GLY A 268 -2.54 -10.39 -14.12
N GLY A 269 -3.66 -11.06 -14.43
CA GLY A 269 -3.68 -12.22 -15.31
C GLY A 269 -3.03 -13.48 -14.73
N PRO A 270 -3.16 -14.62 -15.43
CA PRO A 270 -2.73 -15.91 -14.91
C PRO A 270 -1.25 -15.94 -14.53
N ARG A 271 -0.95 -16.53 -13.36
CA ARG A 271 0.41 -16.67 -12.83
C ARG A 271 0.78 -18.15 -12.79
N VAL A 272 2.03 -18.48 -13.12
CA VAL A 272 2.56 -19.84 -13.04
C VAL A 272 3.61 -19.91 -11.94
N TYR A 273 3.38 -20.78 -10.95
CA TYR A 273 4.29 -21.07 -9.85
C TYR A 273 4.69 -22.54 -9.92
N GLY A 274 5.84 -22.84 -10.54
CA GLY A 274 6.21 -24.22 -10.83
C GLY A 274 5.14 -24.88 -11.69
N GLU A 275 4.48 -25.92 -11.18
CA GLU A 275 3.39 -26.64 -11.86
C GLU A 275 2.00 -26.04 -11.60
N VAL A 276 1.87 -25.13 -10.63
CA VAL A 276 0.57 -24.56 -10.25
C VAL A 276 0.29 -23.29 -11.04
N ARG A 277 -0.74 -23.35 -11.88
CA ARG A 277 -1.30 -22.17 -12.56
C ARG A 277 -2.42 -21.58 -11.74
N ILE A 278 -2.26 -20.31 -11.37
CA ILE A 278 -3.27 -19.52 -10.70
C ILE A 278 -3.98 -18.67 -11.75
N GLU A 279 -5.27 -18.92 -11.96
CA GLU A 279 -6.11 -18.12 -12.84
C GLU A 279 -6.50 -16.82 -12.12
N ASP A 280 -5.88 -15.72 -12.52
CA ASP A 280 -6.21 -14.36 -12.11
C ASP A 280 -6.83 -13.60 -13.28
N ALA A 281 -7.75 -12.68 -12.96
CA ALA A 281 -8.35 -11.82 -13.97
C ALA A 281 -7.32 -10.80 -14.50
N TRP A 282 -7.46 -10.45 -15.78
CA TRP A 282 -6.73 -9.34 -16.37
C TRP A 282 -7.43 -8.01 -16.05
N MET A 283 -6.64 -7.01 -15.68
CA MET A 283 -7.05 -5.62 -15.52
C MET A 283 -6.63 -4.83 -16.75
N GLY A 284 -7.57 -4.09 -17.37
CA GLY A 284 -7.32 -3.31 -18.58
C GLY A 284 -7.40 -4.13 -19.88
N PRO A 285 -7.52 -3.47 -21.05
CA PRO A 285 -7.69 -4.16 -22.34
C PRO A 285 -6.41 -4.22 -23.18
N GLY A 286 -5.33 -3.55 -22.75
CA GLY A 286 -4.17 -3.26 -23.59
C GLY A 286 -3.20 -4.42 -23.79
N ARG A 287 -1.93 -4.11 -23.98
CA ARG A 287 -0.90 -5.13 -24.23
C ARG A 287 -0.41 -5.80 -22.94
N THR A 288 -0.06 -7.09 -23.04
CA THR A 288 0.63 -7.82 -21.96
C THR A 288 2.14 -7.56 -21.97
N ALA A 289 2.72 -7.23 -23.12
CA ALA A 289 4.14 -6.98 -23.31
C ALA A 289 4.58 -5.64 -22.71
N ALA A 290 4.56 -5.53 -21.37
CA ALA A 290 5.04 -4.35 -20.64
C ALA A 290 6.57 -4.24 -20.71
N THR A 291 7.10 -3.02 -20.65
CA THR A 291 8.53 -2.75 -20.80
C THR A 291 9.08 -1.93 -19.64
N ALA A 292 10.40 -1.78 -19.54
CA ALA A 292 11.02 -0.86 -18.59
C ALA A 292 10.54 0.60 -18.77
N GLN A 293 10.21 1.01 -20.01
CA GLN A 293 9.66 2.33 -20.28
C GLN A 293 8.26 2.51 -19.67
N ASP A 294 7.48 1.44 -19.59
CA ASP A 294 6.16 1.49 -18.96
C ASP A 294 6.24 1.64 -17.44
N ILE A 295 7.28 1.09 -16.80
CA ILE A 295 7.55 1.35 -15.37
C ILE A 295 7.78 2.85 -15.18
N THR A 296 8.59 3.48 -16.03
CA THR A 296 8.83 4.92 -15.99
C THR A 296 7.54 5.72 -16.21
N ARG A 297 6.70 5.36 -17.19
CA ARG A 297 5.39 5.99 -17.42
C ARG A 297 4.46 5.84 -16.20
N ALA A 298 4.42 4.66 -15.59
CA ALA A 298 3.66 4.40 -14.37
C ALA A 298 4.13 5.28 -13.20
N LEU A 299 5.45 5.46 -13.04
CA LEU A 299 6.02 6.36 -12.02
C LEU A 299 5.67 7.83 -12.26
N HIS A 300 5.61 8.29 -13.52
CA HIS A 300 5.13 9.64 -13.82
C HIS A 300 3.66 9.82 -13.42
N LEU A 301 2.81 8.85 -13.78
CA LEU A 301 1.39 8.87 -13.43
C LEU A 301 1.19 8.84 -11.91
N TYR A 302 1.94 7.98 -11.22
CA TYR A 302 1.98 7.89 -9.76
C TYR A 302 2.38 9.20 -9.09
N ARG A 303 3.45 9.86 -9.54
CA ARG A 303 3.89 11.16 -9.00
C ARG A 303 2.80 12.22 -9.18
N ARG A 304 2.12 12.25 -10.33
CA ARG A 304 0.98 13.16 -10.58
C ARG A 304 -0.20 12.84 -9.67
N ALA A 305 -0.48 11.57 -9.41
CA ALA A 305 -1.52 11.15 -8.47
C ALA A 305 -1.19 11.55 -7.02
N CYS A 306 0.07 11.44 -6.58
CA CYS A 306 0.53 11.94 -5.28
C CYS A 306 0.39 13.46 -5.18
N ILE A 307 0.75 14.20 -6.24
CA ILE A 307 0.54 15.66 -6.29
C ILE A 307 -0.95 16.01 -6.17
N ALA A 308 -1.83 15.27 -6.84
CA ALA A 308 -3.28 15.48 -6.73
C ALA A 308 -3.80 15.21 -5.31
N LEU A 309 -3.26 14.19 -4.61
CA LEU A 309 -3.58 13.91 -3.21
C LEU A 309 -3.13 15.06 -2.29
N VAL A 310 -1.89 15.53 -2.44
CA VAL A 310 -1.36 16.69 -1.68
C VAL A 310 -2.19 17.95 -1.94
N ALA A 311 -2.51 18.23 -3.20
CA ALA A 311 -3.34 19.38 -3.58
C ALA A 311 -4.73 19.30 -2.95
N GLY A 312 -5.36 18.11 -2.95
CA GLY A 312 -6.63 17.87 -2.26
C GLY A 312 -6.53 18.11 -0.76
N ALA A 313 -5.47 17.62 -0.10
CA ALA A 313 -5.25 17.84 1.33
C ALA A 313 -5.04 19.33 1.67
N LEU A 314 -4.27 20.06 0.86
CA LEU A 314 -4.06 21.50 1.01
C LEU A 314 -5.35 22.29 0.81
N LEU A 315 -6.14 21.96 -0.21
CA LEU A 315 -7.45 22.59 -0.44
C LEU A 315 -8.37 22.39 0.75
N LEU A 316 -8.46 21.16 1.29
CA LEU A 316 -9.24 20.88 2.49
C LEU A 316 -8.74 21.71 3.70
N ALA A 317 -7.43 21.85 3.86
CA ALA A 317 -6.81 22.60 4.96
C ALA A 317 -7.05 24.11 4.87
N LEU A 318 -7.33 24.63 3.68
CA LEU A 318 -7.67 26.05 3.47
C LEU A 318 -9.17 26.32 3.64
N THR A 319 -10.01 25.30 3.53
CA THR A 319 -11.48 25.44 3.57
C THR A 319 -12.14 25.04 4.88
N LEU A 320 -11.43 24.29 5.73
CA LEU A 320 -11.88 23.79 7.03
C LEU A 320 -11.07 24.43 8.15
#